data_AF-A0A1D2RXC6-F1
#
_entry.id   AF-A0A1D2RXC6-F1
#
_cell.length_a   1.000
_cell.length_b   1.000
_cell.length_c   1.000
_cell.angle_alpha   90.00
_cell.angle_beta   90.00
_cell.angle_gamma   90.00
#
_symmetry.space_group_name_H-M   'P 1'
#
loop_
_entity.id
_entity.type
_entity.pdbx_description
1 polymer ?
#
loop_
_entity_poly.entity_id
_entity_poly.type
_entity_poly.pdbx_seq_one_letter_code
_entity_poly.pdbx_strand_id
1 'polypeptide(L)'
;MKWILSIVLVVSLSANVWLSFHLLDAGVTQAYMGDSIQRNRTALLQCIAVTNDHLKTGARRDALIARAQAVAGDYPLFSNDDHWWIGPFGMRWDEDGKLVSVAEWETVYQQIKKEGLVMPPGANGDGG
;
A
#
# COMPACT_ATOMS: atom_id res chain seq x y z
N MET A 1 -46.66 24.31 24.39
CA MET A 1 -46.42 22.85 24.30
C MET A 1 -46.07 22.36 22.90
N LYS A 2 -46.86 22.64 21.85
CA LYS A 2 -46.59 22.13 20.48
C LYS A 2 -45.18 22.43 19.94
N TRP A 3 -44.69 23.66 20.14
CA TRP A 3 -43.35 24.08 19.72
C TRP A 3 -42.20 23.37 20.44
N ILE A 4 -42.39 23.01 21.71
CA ILE A 4 -41.38 22.29 22.50
C ILE A 4 -41.20 20.88 21.92
N LEU A 5 -42.30 20.20 21.57
CA LEU A 5 -42.24 18.88 20.93
C LEU A 5 -41.53 18.95 19.57
N SER A 6 -41.82 19.97 18.76
CA SER A 6 -41.13 20.16 17.48
C SER A 6 -39.63 20.41 17.64
N ILE A 7 -39.22 21.22 18.62
CA ILE A 7 -37.80 21.49 18.88
C ILE A 7 -37.09 20.21 19.36
N VAL A 8 -37.70 19.48 20.30
CA VAL A 8 -37.13 18.21 20.79
C VAL A 8 -36.98 17.20 19.66
N LEU A 9 -37.97 17.11 18.77
CA LEU A 9 -37.91 16.23 17.60
C LEU A 9 -36.74 16.60 16.68
N VAL A 10 -36.60 17.88 16.33
CA VAL A 10 -35.53 18.35 15.43
C VAL A 10 -34.16 18.11 16.04
N VAL A 11 -33.96 18.44 17.32
CA VAL A 11 -32.69 18.21 18.01
C VAL A 11 -32.36 16.71 18.06
N SER A 12 -33.34 15.86 18.35
CA SER A 12 -33.14 14.41 18.39
C SER A 12 -32.78 13.83 17.03
N LEU A 13 -33.42 14.28 15.94
CA LEU A 13 -33.08 13.87 14.59
C LEU A 13 -31.67 14.31 14.19
N SER A 14 -31.32 15.57 14.43
CA SER A 14 -29.99 16.11 14.14
C SER A 14 -28.89 15.38 14.90
N ALA A 15 -29.12 15.05 16.18
CA ALA A 15 -28.17 14.29 16.99
C ALA A 15 -27.95 12.87 16.46
N ASN A 16 -29.01 12.19 15.99
CA ASN A 16 -28.89 10.87 15.39
C ASN A 16 -28.14 10.90 14.06
N VAL A 17 -28.46 11.86 13.19
CA VAL A 17 -27.76 12.02 11.90
C VAL A 17 -26.28 12.30 12.12
N TRP A 18 -25.94 13.17 13.08
CA TRP A 18 -24.56 13.47 13.45
C TRP A 18 -23.80 12.21 13.91
N LEU A 19 -24.42 11.41 14.78
CA LEU A 19 -23.83 10.16 15.28
C LEU A 19 -23.63 9.15 14.15
N SER A 20 -24.61 8.97 13.27
CA SER A 20 -24.49 8.07 12.13
C SER A 20 -23.35 8.48 11.19
N PHE A 21 -23.21 9.79 10.92
CA PHE A 21 -22.12 10.30 10.09
C PHE A 21 -20.75 10.01 10.71
N HIS A 22 -20.58 10.24 12.01
CA HIS A 22 -19.33 9.95 12.70
C HIS A 22 -19.00 8.46 12.77
N LEU A 23 -20.01 7.60 12.95
CA LEU A 23 -19.79 6.15 12.94
C LEU A 23 -19.36 5.64 11.57
N LEU A 24 -19.93 6.19 10.50
CA LEU A 24 -19.49 5.90 9.13
C LEU A 24 -18.05 6.34 8.91
N ASP A 25 -17.72 7.59 9.25
CA ASP A 25 -16.37 8.13 9.07
C ASP A 25 -15.31 7.35 9.88
N ALA A 26 -15.64 6.98 11.12
CA ALA A 26 -14.79 6.14 11.96
C ALA A 26 -14.61 4.74 11.39
N GLY A 27 -15.68 4.13 10.86
CA GLY A 27 -15.62 2.81 10.22
C GLY A 27 -14.75 2.80 8.97
N VAL A 28 -14.89 3.83 8.13
CA VAL A 28 -14.07 4.04 6.93
C VAL A 28 -12.59 4.23 7.31
N THR A 29 -12.31 5.11 8.28
CA THR A 29 -10.95 5.33 8.78
C THR A 29 -10.34 4.04 9.33
N GLN A 30 -11.11 3.28 10.11
CA GLN A 30 -10.64 2.01 10.69
C GLN A 30 -10.36 0.95 9.62
N ALA A 31 -11.21 0.86 8.59
CA ALA A 31 -11.01 -0.06 7.47
C ALA A 31 -9.71 0.28 6.71
N TYR A 32 -9.50 1.56 6.38
CA TYR A 32 -8.28 2.01 5.70
C TYR A 32 -7.02 1.85 6.57
N MET A 33 -7.11 2.09 7.88
CA MET A 33 -5.98 1.86 8.80
C MET A 33 -5.60 0.39 8.85
N GLY A 34 -6.58 -0.53 8.88
CA GLY A 34 -6.33 -1.97 8.87
C GLY A 34 -5.57 -2.42 7.63
N ASP A 35 -6.03 -2.01 6.45
CA ASP A 35 -5.39 -2.35 5.17
C ASP A 35 -3.99 -1.73 5.05
N SER A 36 -3.82 -0.47 5.45
CA SER A 36 -2.52 0.20 5.48
C SER A 36 -1.51 -0.49 6.41
N ILE A 37 -1.95 -0.91 7.61
CA ILE A 37 -1.09 -1.66 8.54
C ILE A 37 -0.69 -3.00 7.95
N GLN A 38 -1.62 -3.72 7.31
CA GLN A 38 -1.34 -5.02 6.71
C GLN A 38 -0.39 -4.90 5.51
N ARG A 39 -0.56 -3.88 4.67
CA ARG A 39 0.37 -3.53 3.58
C ARG A 39 1.76 -3.22 4.10
N ASN A 40 1.87 -2.32 5.08
CA ASN A 40 3.15 -1.92 5.67
C ASN A 40 3.86 -3.08 6.36
N ARG A 41 3.12 -3.95 7.05
CA ARG A 41 3.68 -5.15 7.67
C ARG A 41 4.25 -6.10 6.62
N THR A 42 3.52 -6.32 5.51
CA THR A 42 3.97 -7.19 4.42
C THR A 42 5.21 -6.63 3.74
N ALA A 43 5.19 -5.33 3.40
CA ALA A 43 6.34 -4.63 2.84
C ALA A 43 7.57 -4.72 3.75
N LEU A 44 7.41 -4.50 5.06
CA LEU A 44 8.49 -4.61 6.03
C LEU A 44 9.07 -6.03 6.10
N LEU A 45 8.21 -7.06 6.11
CA LEU A 45 8.65 -8.46 6.12
C LEU A 45 9.44 -8.81 4.85
N GLN A 46 8.99 -8.32 3.70
CA GLN A 46 9.71 -8.48 2.44
C GLN A 46 11.07 -7.75 2.45
N CYS A 47 11.14 -6.52 2.96
CA CYS A 47 12.39 -5.78 3.12
C CYS A 47 13.37 -6.52 4.03
N ILE A 48 12.89 -7.06 5.15
CA ILE A 48 13.73 -7.84 6.08
C ILE A 48 14.24 -9.10 5.38
N ALA A 49 13.39 -9.81 4.63
CA ALA A 49 13.79 -11.00 3.89
C ALA A 49 14.87 -10.71 2.85
N VAL A 50 14.74 -9.59 2.12
CA VAL A 50 15.71 -9.16 1.11
C VAL A 50 17.01 -8.70 1.75
N THR A 51 16.95 -7.90 2.83
CA THR A 51 18.15 -7.35 3.48
C THR A 51 18.99 -8.45 4.13
N ASN A 52 18.36 -9.43 4.79
CA ASN A 52 19.06 -10.54 5.44
C ASN A 52 19.85 -11.42 4.45
N ASP A 53 19.40 -11.53 3.21
CA ASP A 53 20.10 -12.31 2.19
C ASP A 53 21.04 -11.45 1.34
N HIS A 54 20.79 -10.15 1.14
CA HIS A 54 21.76 -9.27 0.49
C HIS A 54 23.06 -9.13 1.30
N LEU A 55 22.96 -9.21 2.63
CA LEU A 55 24.12 -9.26 3.53
C LEU A 55 24.95 -10.55 3.40
N LYS A 56 24.39 -11.62 2.81
CA LYS A 56 25.13 -12.83 2.47
C LYS A 56 25.64 -12.67 1.04
N THR A 57 26.86 -12.14 0.92
CA THR A 57 27.63 -11.91 -0.30
C THR A 57 27.25 -12.80 -1.49
N GLY A 58 26.72 -12.19 -2.56
CA GLY A 58 26.49 -12.83 -3.86
C GLY A 58 25.04 -13.22 -4.18
N ALA A 59 24.05 -12.67 -3.46
CA ALA A 59 22.64 -12.97 -3.70
C ALA A 59 22.22 -12.64 -5.14
N ARG A 60 21.99 -13.69 -5.95
CA ARG A 60 21.46 -13.61 -7.31
C ARG A 60 19.99 -13.19 -7.29
N ARG A 61 19.60 -12.35 -8.25
CA ARG A 61 18.23 -11.86 -8.49
C ARG A 61 17.14 -12.91 -8.25
N ASP A 62 17.28 -14.11 -8.81
CA ASP A 62 16.25 -15.17 -8.70
C ASP A 62 16.03 -15.66 -7.27
N ALA A 63 17.09 -15.73 -6.46
CA ALA A 63 17.00 -16.15 -5.07
C ALA A 63 16.28 -15.10 -4.20
N LEU A 64 16.52 -13.82 -4.50
CA LEU A 64 15.86 -12.69 -3.85
C LEU A 64 14.37 -12.64 -4.20
N ILE A 65 14.03 -12.83 -5.48
CA ILE A 65 12.64 -12.86 -5.97
C ILE A 65 11.88 -14.03 -5.35
N ALA A 66 12.44 -15.25 -5.39
CA ALA A 66 11.79 -16.44 -4.84
C ALA A 66 11.52 -16.31 -3.34
N ARG A 67 12.40 -15.63 -2.61
CA ARG A 67 12.25 -15.45 -1.16
C ARG A 67 11.31 -14.31 -0.81
N ALA A 68 11.33 -13.22 -1.57
CA ALA A 68 10.32 -12.18 -1.47
C ALA A 68 8.92 -12.77 -1.73
N GLN A 69 8.78 -13.64 -2.74
CA GLN A 69 7.55 -14.39 -3.01
C GLN A 69 7.11 -15.26 -1.82
N ALA A 70 8.04 -15.98 -1.20
CA ALA A 70 7.74 -16.83 -0.05
C ALA A 70 7.16 -16.08 1.15
N VAL A 71 7.41 -14.76 1.25
CA VAL A 71 6.95 -13.90 2.35
C VAL A 71 5.82 -12.96 1.90
N ALA A 72 5.57 -12.84 0.60
CA ALA A 72 4.64 -11.89 0.01
C ALA A 72 3.15 -12.21 0.24
N GLY A 73 2.82 -13.47 0.53
CA GLY A 73 1.41 -13.90 0.58
C GLY A 73 0.72 -13.62 -0.75
N ASP A 74 -0.41 -12.91 -0.70
CA ASP A 74 -1.23 -12.55 -1.88
C ASP A 74 -0.75 -11.31 -2.65
N TYR A 75 0.32 -10.64 -2.23
CA TYR A 75 0.85 -9.48 -2.97
C TYR A 75 1.76 -9.93 -4.12
N PRO A 76 1.33 -9.81 -5.39
CA PRO A 76 2.13 -10.27 -6.52
C PRO A 76 3.38 -9.39 -6.68
N LEU A 77 4.52 -10.00 -7.02
CA LEU A 77 5.65 -9.21 -7.50
C LEU A 77 5.32 -8.67 -8.88
N PHE A 78 5.62 -7.40 -9.08
CA PHE A 78 5.43 -6.73 -10.36
C PHE A 78 6.79 -6.49 -11.01
N SER A 79 6.89 -6.65 -12.33
CA SER A 79 8.08 -6.27 -13.09
C SER A 79 7.67 -5.18 -14.09
N ASN A 80 8.40 -4.06 -14.09
CA ASN A 80 8.23 -2.98 -15.06
C ASN A 80 9.58 -2.60 -15.64
N ASP A 81 9.71 -2.61 -16.98
CA ASP A 81 10.81 -2.20 -17.88
C ASP A 81 12.27 -2.40 -17.41
N ASP A 82 12.65 -1.99 -16.19
CA ASP A 82 13.97 -2.19 -15.59
C ASP A 82 13.96 -2.58 -14.09
N HIS A 83 12.80 -2.63 -13.44
CA HIS A 83 12.67 -2.84 -11.99
C HIS A 83 11.78 -4.05 -11.66
N TRP A 84 12.16 -4.79 -10.62
CA TRP A 84 11.24 -5.69 -9.93
C TRP A 84 10.80 -5.07 -8.63
N TRP A 85 9.50 -5.08 -8.45
CA TRP A 85 8.80 -4.51 -7.33
C TRP A 85 8.52 -5.60 -6.31
N ILE A 86 9.04 -5.37 -5.12
CA ILE A 86 8.78 -6.15 -3.92
C ILE A 86 8.08 -5.21 -2.95
N GLY A 87 6.75 -5.26 -2.94
CA GLY A 87 5.94 -4.28 -2.22
C GLY A 87 6.17 -2.85 -2.76
N PRO A 88 6.43 -1.84 -1.90
CA PRO A 88 6.63 -0.46 -2.32
C PRO A 88 8.07 -0.17 -2.80
N PHE A 89 8.94 -1.16 -2.89
CA PHE A 89 10.33 -0.96 -3.31
C PHE A 89 10.59 -1.62 -4.66
N GLY A 90 11.05 -0.82 -5.61
CA GLY A 90 11.53 -1.25 -6.91
C GLY A 90 13.03 -1.47 -6.84
N MET A 91 13.50 -2.63 -7.25
CA MET A 91 14.92 -2.94 -7.33
C MET A 91 15.29 -3.11 -8.80
N ARG A 92 16.42 -2.55 -9.21
CA ARG A 92 17.01 -2.77 -10.54
C ARG A 92 18.26 -3.59 -10.40
N TRP A 93 18.41 -4.59 -11.26
CA TRP A 93 19.61 -5.42 -11.34
C TRP A 93 20.32 -5.21 -12.68
N ASP A 94 21.63 -5.37 -12.70
CA ASP A 94 22.40 -5.42 -13.94
C ASP A 94 22.29 -6.80 -14.61
N GLU A 95 22.92 -6.93 -15.77
CA GLU A 95 22.99 -8.18 -16.55
C GLU A 95 23.73 -9.29 -15.79
N ASP A 96 24.63 -8.94 -14.87
CA ASP A 96 25.35 -9.87 -13.99
C ASP A 96 24.49 -10.30 -12.77
N GLY A 97 23.28 -9.77 -12.64
CA GLY A 97 22.34 -10.06 -11.56
C GLY A 97 22.68 -9.38 -10.23
N LYS A 98 23.51 -8.34 -10.23
CA LYS A 98 23.82 -7.51 -9.06
C LYS A 98 22.85 -6.34 -8.95
N LEU A 99 22.57 -5.93 -7.71
CA LEU A 99 21.70 -4.80 -7.43
C LEU A 99 22.37 -3.49 -7.84
N VAL A 100 21.71 -2.72 -8.71
CA VAL A 100 22.22 -1.45 -9.26
C VAL A 100 21.55 -0.26 -8.58
N SER A 101 20.24 -0.32 -8.38
CA SER A 101 19.49 0.76 -7.74
C SER A 101 18.26 0.25 -7.01
N VAL A 102 17.87 0.98 -5.98
CA VAL A 102 16.60 0.80 -5.25
C VAL A 102 15.82 2.09 -5.39
N ALA A 103 14.56 1.98 -5.78
CA ALA A 103 13.62 3.08 -5.95
C ALA A 103 12.42 2.87 -5.03
N GLU A 104 11.96 3.94 -4.40
CA GLU A 104 10.72 3.94 -3.65
C GLU A 104 9.53 4.18 -4.60
N TRP A 105 8.42 3.50 -4.34
CA TRP A 105 7.19 3.56 -5.13
C TRP A 105 6.70 5.00 -5.34
N GLU A 106 6.71 5.84 -4.32
CA GLU A 106 6.24 7.24 -4.44
C GLU A 106 7.10 8.03 -5.43
N THR A 107 8.41 7.79 -5.43
CA THR A 107 9.33 8.49 -6.35
C THR A 107 9.07 8.08 -7.80
N VAL A 108 8.78 6.80 -8.03
CA VAL A 108 8.47 6.29 -9.37
C VAL A 108 7.05 6.63 -9.81
N TYR A 109 6.08 6.65 -8.90
CA TYR A 109 4.70 7.09 -9.17
C TYR A 109 4.68 8.51 -9.72
N GLN A 110 5.40 9.45 -9.08
CA GLN A 110 5.48 10.83 -9.56
C GLN A 110 6.13 10.92 -10.94
N GLN A 111 7.08 10.05 -11.24
CA GLN A 111 7.74 9.99 -12.54
C GLN A 111 6.84 9.39 -13.63
N ILE A 112 6.17 8.26 -13.37
CA ILE A 112 5.20 7.62 -14.26
C ILE A 112 4.04 8.58 -14.58
N LYS A 113 3.53 9.29 -13.57
CA LYS A 113 2.46 10.28 -13.73
C LYS A 113 2.91 11.47 -14.59
N LYS A 114 4.17 11.88 -14.46
CA LYS A 114 4.76 12.95 -15.28
C LYS A 114 4.98 12.50 -16.73
N GLU A 115 5.30 11.23 -16.94
CA GLU A 115 5.60 10.64 -18.26
C GLU A 115 4.35 10.08 -18.96
N GLY A 116 3.19 10.05 -18.30
CA GLY A 116 1.93 9.60 -18.87
C GLY A 116 1.86 8.09 -19.10
N LEU A 117 2.67 7.31 -18.39
CA LEU A 117 2.75 5.85 -18.52
C LEU A 117 1.63 5.15 -17.73
N VAL A 118 1.22 3.97 -18.20
CA VAL A 118 0.14 3.18 -17.60
C VAL A 118 0.60 2.63 -16.25
N MET A 119 -0.18 2.88 -15.21
CA MET A 119 0.15 2.42 -13.87
C MET A 119 -0.05 0.91 -13.70
N PRO A 120 0.84 0.23 -12.95
CA PRO A 120 0.67 -1.17 -12.58
C PRO A 120 -0.62 -1.41 -11.79
N PRO A 121 -1.30 -2.56 -11.94
CA PRO A 121 -2.45 -2.89 -11.11
C PRO A 121 -2.06 -2.92 -9.63
N GLY A 122 -2.80 -2.18 -8.79
CA GLY A 122 -2.52 -1.97 -7.35
C GLY A 122 -1.88 -0.61 -7.01
N ALA A 123 -1.39 0.12 -8.02
CA ALA A 123 -0.81 1.46 -7.92
C ALA A 123 -1.81 2.60 -7.73
N ASN A 124 -3.03 2.42 -8.22
CA ASN A 124 -3.94 3.54 -8.44
C ASN A 124 -4.51 4.15 -7.14
N GLY A 125 -4.21 3.57 -5.97
CA GLY A 125 -4.96 3.91 -4.77
C GLY A 125 -6.42 3.44 -4.83
N ASP A 126 -6.81 2.70 -5.88
CA ASP A 126 -8.14 2.11 -6.11
C ASP A 126 -8.42 0.91 -5.18
N GLY A 127 -7.87 0.91 -3.97
CA GLY A 127 -8.42 0.14 -2.86
C GLY A 127 -9.70 0.83 -2.43
N GLY A 128 -10.76 0.67 -3.23
CA GLY A 128 -12.12 1.10 -2.91
C GLY A 128 -12.69 0.37 -1.71
#